data_AF-A0A9P5N5K4-F1
#
_entry.id   AF-A0A9P5N5K4-F1
#
_cell.length_a   1.000
_cell.length_b   1.000
_cell.length_c   1.000
_cell.angle_alpha   90.00
_cell.angle_beta   90.00
_cell.angle_gamma   90.00
#
_symmetry.space_group_name_H-M   'P 1'
#
loop_
_entity.id
_entity.type
_entity.pdbx_description
1 polymer ?
#
loop_
_entity_poly.entity_id
_entity_poly.type
_entity_poly.pdbx_seq_one_letter_code
_entity_poly.pdbx_strand_id
1 'polypeptide(L)'
;ITYGCLNISDKDLPHHTKVTKLIFAAYEQEHEHLKMHYQKALGRVSFSSDLWSDPNLVSFMVLSSHFLSHNDSGHLHLDNRLL
;
A
#
# COMPACT_ATOMS: atom_id res chain seq x y z
N ILE A 1 -22.58 2.37 13.84
CA ILE A 1 -22.54 0.93 14.19
C ILE A 1 -21.14 0.65 14.74
N THR A 2 -20.96 0.74 16.05
CA THR A 2 -19.72 0.33 16.73
C THR A 2 -20.07 -0.81 17.66
N TYR A 3 -19.65 -2.01 17.28
CA TYR A 3 -19.74 -3.19 18.13
C TYR A 3 -18.61 -3.12 19.17
N GLY A 4 -18.95 -3.08 20.47
CA GLY A 4 -18.13 -3.77 21.47
C GLY A 4 -17.46 -3.01 22.63
N CYS A 5 -17.64 -1.70 22.82
CA CYS A 5 -17.09 -1.04 24.02
C CYS A 5 -18.04 0.04 24.56
N LEU A 6 -18.61 -0.22 25.74
CA LEU A 6 -19.67 0.59 26.37
C LEU A 6 -19.19 1.95 26.94
N ASN A 7 -17.89 2.27 26.84
CA ASN A 7 -17.29 3.47 27.45
C ASN A 7 -16.45 4.33 26.49
N ILE A 8 -16.74 4.30 25.18
CA ILE A 8 -16.05 5.16 24.19
C ILE A 8 -16.90 6.41 23.96
N SER A 9 -16.34 7.58 24.26
CA SER A 9 -16.90 8.89 23.95
C SER A 9 -16.36 9.40 22.62
N ASP A 10 -17.01 10.36 21.97
CA ASP A 10 -16.51 10.99 20.73
C ASP A 10 -15.09 11.58 20.89
N LYS A 11 -14.70 11.93 22.12
CA LYS A 11 -13.34 12.39 22.45
C LYS A 11 -12.27 11.32 22.26
N ASP A 12 -12.66 10.05 22.30
CA ASP A 12 -11.78 8.90 22.14
C ASP A 12 -11.60 8.53 20.66
N LEU A 13 -12.48 9.03 19.77
CA LEU A 13 -12.33 8.88 18.33
C LEU A 13 -11.23 9.83 17.82
N PRO A 14 -10.28 9.33 17.01
CA PRO A 14 -9.29 10.20 16.40
C PRO A 14 -9.99 11.19 15.46
N HIS A 15 -9.74 12.49 15.67
CA HIS A 15 -10.18 13.51 14.72
C HIS A 15 -9.63 13.20 13.32
N HIS A 16 -10.32 13.64 12.26
CA HIS A 16 -9.92 13.37 10.88
C HIS A 16 -8.44 13.74 10.64
N THR A 17 -7.97 14.86 11.18
CA THR A 17 -6.57 15.29 11.08
C THR A 17 -5.59 14.25 11.66
N LYS A 18 -5.97 13.60 12.77
CA LYS A 18 -5.16 12.54 13.38
C LYS A 18 -5.20 11.28 12.51
N VAL A 19 -6.36 10.91 11.97
CA VAL A 19 -6.49 9.78 11.03
C VAL A 19 -5.65 10.02 9.78
N THR A 20 -5.75 11.20 9.16
CA THR A 20 -4.95 11.59 7.99
C THR A 20 -3.46 11.49 8.28
N LYS A 21 -2.99 12.00 9.43
CA LYS A 21 -1.58 11.87 9.84
C LYS A 21 -1.15 10.41 9.99
N LEU A 22 -1.99 9.57 10.57
CA LEU A 22 -1.70 8.14 10.72
C LEU A 22 -1.65 7.42 9.37
N ILE A 23 -2.54 7.76 8.43
CA ILE A 23 -2.53 7.21 7.07
C ILE A 23 -1.23 7.59 6.36
N PHE A 24 -0.82 8.87 6.41
CA PHE A 24 0.43 9.30 5.79
C PHE A 24 1.65 8.63 6.43
N ALA A 25 1.71 8.54 7.76
CA ALA A 25 2.81 7.87 8.44
C ALA A 25 2.92 6.38 8.06
N ALA A 26 1.78 5.68 7.96
CA ALA A 26 1.74 4.30 7.50
C ALA A 26 2.18 4.16 6.04
N TYR A 27 1.73 5.08 5.18
CA TYR A 27 2.16 5.12 3.78
C TYR A 27 3.67 5.34 3.64
N GLU A 28 4.24 6.29 4.37
CA GLU A 28 5.68 6.56 4.34
C GLU A 28 6.50 5.33 4.77
N GLN A 29 6.06 4.65 5.83
CA GLN A 29 6.68 3.41 6.28
C GLN A 29 6.64 2.32 5.20
N GLU A 30 5.47 2.07 4.61
CA GLU A 30 5.33 1.05 3.56
C GLU A 30 6.10 1.43 2.29
N HIS A 31 6.17 2.71 1.95
CA HIS A 31 6.96 3.19 0.82
C HIS A 31 8.46 2.93 1.02
N GLU A 32 9.00 3.15 2.22
CA GLU A 32 10.40 2.81 2.52
C GLU A 32 10.63 1.29 2.50
N HIS A 33 9.70 0.50 3.02
CA HIS A 33 9.75 -0.97 2.89
C HIS A 33 9.79 -1.42 1.43
N LEU A 34 8.97 -0.80 0.60
CA LEU A 34 8.89 -1.12 -0.81
C LEU A 34 10.19 -0.77 -1.56
N LYS A 35 10.81 0.37 -1.27
CA LYS A 35 12.13 0.72 -1.82
C LYS A 35 13.18 -0.32 -1.45
N MET A 36 13.22 -0.73 -0.18
CA MET A 36 14.14 -1.80 0.27
C MET A 36 13.83 -3.13 -0.42
N HIS A 37 12.56 -3.42 -0.71
CA HIS A 37 12.17 -4.63 -1.44
C HIS A 37 12.65 -4.57 -2.89
N TYR A 38 12.49 -3.45 -3.59
CA TYR A 38 12.99 -3.30 -4.96
C TYR A 38 14.50 -3.43 -5.09
N GLN A 39 15.26 -3.05 -4.06
CA GLN A 39 16.71 -3.27 -4.03
C GLN A 39 17.10 -4.76 -4.08
N LYS A 40 16.19 -5.67 -3.73
CA LYS A 40 16.40 -7.13 -3.80
C LYS A 40 16.06 -7.73 -5.16
N ALA A 41 15.59 -6.93 -6.11
CA ALA A 41 15.24 -7.43 -7.43
C ALA A 41 16.47 -8.00 -8.16
N LEU A 42 16.35 -9.24 -8.66
CA LEU A 42 17.42 -9.96 -9.37
C LEU A 42 17.56 -9.54 -10.84
N GLY A 43 17.03 -8.37 -11.20
CA GLY A 43 16.97 -7.91 -12.57
C GLY A 43 16.05 -6.72 -12.73
N ARG A 44 15.25 -6.72 -13.81
CA ARG A 44 14.32 -5.63 -14.12
C ARG A 44 13.07 -5.71 -13.24
N VAL A 45 12.58 -4.53 -12.86
CA VAL A 45 11.24 -4.36 -12.31
C VAL A 45 10.31 -4.00 -13.47
N SER A 46 9.26 -4.78 -13.66
CA SER A 46 8.22 -4.55 -14.65
C SER A 46 7.02 -3.89 -13.97
N PHE A 47 6.26 -3.08 -14.72
CA PHE A 47 5.06 -2.45 -14.20
C PHE A 47 3.86 -2.73 -15.11
N SER A 48 2.70 -2.96 -14.50
CA SER A 48 1.40 -3.00 -15.17
C SER A 48 0.56 -1.84 -14.66
N SER A 49 -0.08 -1.12 -15.58
CA SER A 49 -0.98 -0.02 -15.26
C SER A 49 -2.39 -0.36 -15.72
N ASP A 50 -3.33 -0.32 -14.79
CA ASP A 50 -4.75 -0.45 -15.07
C ASP A 50 -5.36 0.95 -15.03
N LEU A 51 -5.96 1.36 -16.15
CA LEU A 51 -6.56 2.68 -16.34
C LEU A 51 -8.05 2.52 -16.59
N TRP A 52 -8.86 3.28 -15.86
CA TRP A 52 -10.31 3.32 -16.07
C TRP A 52 -10.86 4.68 -15.66
N SER A 53 -12.07 4.98 -16.08
CA SER A 53 -12.82 6.14 -15.60
C SER A 53 -14.12 5.69 -14.92
N ASP A 54 -14.61 6.48 -13.97
CA ASP A 54 -15.96 6.28 -13.45
C ASP A 54 -17.02 6.93 -14.38
N PRO A 55 -18.33 6.74 -14.10
CA PRO A 55 -19.40 7.39 -14.86
C PRO A 55 -19.39 8.93 -14.80
N ASN A 56 -18.67 9.53 -13.85
CA ASN A 56 -18.49 10.98 -13.74
C ASN A 56 -17.26 11.48 -14.52
N LEU A 57 -16.64 10.62 -15.33
CA LEU A 57 -15.43 10.89 -16.12
C LEU A 57 -14.20 11.23 -15.25
N VAL A 58 -14.17 10.76 -14.02
CA VAL A 58 -12.97 10.80 -13.18
C VAL A 58 -12.06 9.66 -13.60
N SER A 59 -10.84 9.98 -14.02
CA SER A 59 -9.83 8.98 -14.42
C SER A 59 -9.08 8.43 -13.20
N PHE A 60 -8.89 7.13 -13.18
CA PHE A 60 -8.12 6.39 -12.20
C PHE A 60 -7.00 5.62 -12.90
N MET A 61 -5.88 5.48 -12.18
CA MET A 61 -4.75 4.68 -12.59
C MET A 61 -4.28 3.89 -11.38
N VAL A 62 -4.20 2.58 -11.51
CA VAL A 62 -3.51 1.71 -10.54
C VAL A 62 -2.26 1.18 -11.18
N LEU A 63 -1.15 1.29 -10.46
CA LEU A 63 0.15 0.79 -10.90
C LEU A 63 0.54 -0.38 -10.01
N SER A 64 0.93 -1.50 -10.62
CA SER A 64 1.49 -2.65 -9.90
C SER A 64 2.86 -2.97 -10.48
N SER A 65 3.77 -3.36 -9.61
CA SER A 65 5.15 -3.69 -9.92
C SER A 65 5.39 -5.18 -9.74
N HIS A 66 6.17 -5.77 -10.64
CA HIS A 66 6.45 -7.20 -10.68
C HIS A 66 7.95 -7.40 -10.86
N PHE A 67 8.58 -8.20 -10.02
CA PHE A 67 10.02 -8.46 -10.11
C PHE A 67 10.40 -9.80 -9.47
N LEU A 68 11.54 -10.35 -9.87
CA LEU A 68 12.08 -11.56 -9.28
C LEU A 68 12.99 -11.24 -8.10
N SER A 69 12.86 -11.98 -7.01
CA SER A 69 13.75 -11.92 -5.84
C SER A 69 14.10 -13.33 -5.35
N HIS A 70 15.03 -13.45 -4.40
CA HIS A 70 15.19 -14.68 -3.64
C HIS A 70 14.40 -14.57 -2.34
N ASN A 71 13.67 -15.62 -1.98
CA ASN A 71 13.11 -15.74 -0.65
C ASN A 71 14.18 -16.16 0.38
N ASP A 72 13.81 -16.24 1.66
CA ASP A 72 14.75 -16.60 2.74
C ASP A 72 15.37 -18.00 2.60
N SER A 73 14.73 -18.89 1.82
CA SER A 73 15.26 -20.23 1.49
C SER A 73 16.19 -20.24 0.27
N GLY A 74 16.43 -19.09 -0.37
CA GLY A 74 17.25 -18.97 -1.58
C GLY A 74 16.55 -19.40 -2.87
N HIS A 75 15.25 -19.67 -2.84
CA HIS A 75 14.48 -19.98 -4.04
C HIS A 75 14.04 -18.71 -4.76
N LEU A 76 13.96 -18.79 -6.09
CA LEU A 76 13.44 -17.72 -6.92
C LEU A 76 11.95 -17.48 -6.63
N HIS A 77 11.58 -16.24 -6.37
CA HIS A 77 10.23 -15.80 -6.06
C HIS A 77 9.84 -14.65 -6.99
N LEU A 78 8.59 -14.66 -7.48
CA LEU A 78 8.01 -13.54 -8.20
C LEU A 78 7.22 -12.68 -7.22
N ASP A 79 7.74 -11.50 -6.92
CA ASP A 79 7.07 -10.50 -6.12
C ASP A 79 6.13 -9.65 -6.98
N ASN A 80 4.97 -9.32 -6.41
CA ASN A 80 4.04 -8.33 -6.94
C ASN A 80 3.66 -7.34 -5.84
N ARG A 81 3.77 -6.04 -6.12
CA ARG A 81 3.44 -4.96 -5.19
C ARG A 81 2.65 -3.85 -5.89
N LEU A 82 1.53 -3.45 -5.29
CA LEU A 82 0.76 -2.29 -5.70
C LEU A 82 1.45 -0.99 -5.25
N LEU A 83 1.40 0.03 -6.08
CA LEU A 83 2.00 1.35 -5.88
C LEU A 83 0.97 2.42 -5.50
#